data_AF-A0A7L0MHC5-F1
#
_entry.id   AF-A0A7L0MHC5-F1
#
_cell.length_a   1.000
_cell.length_b   1.000
_cell.length_c   1.000
_cell.angle_alpha   90.00
_cell.angle_beta   90.00
_cell.angle_gamma   90.00
#
_symmetry.space_group_name_H-M   'P 1'
#
loop_
_entity.id
_entity.type
_entity.pdbx_description
1 polymer ?
#
loop_
_entity_poly.entity_id
_entity_poly.type
_entity_poly.pdbx_seq_one_letter_code
_entity_poly.pdbx_strand_id
1 'polypeptide(L)'
;LARSREALGRGAASLSPGEGPGTLRLRGDAPCSALELCPLPAGEARSQLRALLFGMAGRIESLESRLSGACGRFESGRRREGGGRLPEAFADCRPGKNRGAGSALPARRKIPGESLINPGFKSKKAPSGVDFEDS
;
A
#
# COMPACT_ATOMS: atom_id res chain seq x y z
N LEU A 1 -4.59 1.01 -28.57
CA LEU A 1 -4.70 1.28 -27.11
C LEU A 1 -3.74 0.45 -26.25
N ALA A 2 -3.50 -0.85 -26.54
CA ALA A 2 -2.60 -1.69 -25.74
C ALA A 2 -1.18 -1.10 -25.57
N ARG A 3 -0.56 -0.64 -26.67
CA ARG A 3 0.75 0.03 -26.64
C ARG A 3 0.78 1.29 -25.76
N SER A 4 -0.25 2.12 -25.84
CA SER A 4 -0.35 3.34 -25.02
C SER A 4 -0.47 2.99 -23.53
N ARG A 5 -1.23 1.94 -23.19
CA ARG A 5 -1.34 1.45 -21.80
C ARG A 5 0.00 0.95 -21.27
N GLU A 6 0.74 0.19 -22.07
CA GLU A 6 2.07 -0.31 -21.70
C GLU A 6 3.08 0.82 -21.50
N ALA A 7 3.16 1.77 -22.43
CA ALA A 7 4.03 2.94 -22.32
C ALA A 7 3.71 3.79 -21.08
N LEU A 8 2.42 4.04 -20.82
CA LEU A 8 1.98 4.75 -19.61
C LEU A 8 2.30 3.96 -18.32
N GLY A 9 2.11 2.63 -18.33
CA GLY A 9 2.43 1.78 -17.18
C GLY A 9 3.92 1.72 -16.85
N ARG A 10 4.79 1.89 -17.86
CA ARG A 10 6.25 1.97 -17.70
C ARG A 10 6.78 3.38 -17.43
N GLY A 11 5.90 4.40 -17.38
CA GLY A 11 6.33 5.80 -17.28
C GLY A 11 7.09 6.31 -18.50
N ALA A 12 6.90 5.67 -19.66
CA ALA A 12 7.61 5.96 -20.90
C ALA A 12 6.84 6.93 -21.82
N ALA A 13 5.90 7.71 -21.28
CA ALA A 13 5.16 8.73 -22.03
C ALA A 13 5.61 10.13 -21.62
N SER A 14 5.81 11.02 -22.61
CA SER A 14 6.13 12.44 -22.38
C SER A 14 5.21 13.33 -23.21
N LEU A 15 4.71 14.40 -22.59
CA LEU A 15 3.86 15.41 -23.23
C LEU A 15 4.64 16.70 -23.40
N SER A 16 4.64 17.27 -24.61
CA SER A 16 5.14 18.62 -24.87
C SER A 16 3.96 19.52 -25.26
N PRO A 17 3.61 20.52 -24.42
CA PRO A 17 2.63 21.53 -24.80
C PRO A 17 3.22 22.44 -25.88
N GLY A 18 2.48 22.65 -26.97
CA GLY A 18 2.78 23.67 -27.98
C GLY A 18 1.84 24.86 -27.82
N GLU A 19 2.16 26.00 -28.44
CA GLU A 19 1.20 27.12 -28.62
C GLU A 19 0.01 26.71 -29.53
N GLY A 20 0.13 25.59 -30.25
CA GLY A 20 -0.92 24.94 -31.03
C GLY A 20 -1.20 23.51 -30.55
N PRO A 21 -1.32 22.51 -31.44
CA PRO A 21 -1.48 21.14 -31.00
C PRO A 21 -0.29 20.69 -30.14
N GLY A 22 -0.58 20.01 -29.03
CA GLY A 22 0.44 19.41 -28.18
C GLY A 22 0.88 18.07 -28.75
N THR A 23 2.10 17.64 -28.46
CA THR A 23 2.59 16.33 -28.93
C THR A 23 2.74 15.37 -27.75
N LEU A 24 2.09 14.21 -27.83
CA LEU A 24 2.29 13.08 -26.91
C LEU A 24 3.27 12.08 -27.53
N ARG A 25 4.43 11.89 -26.90
CA ARG A 25 5.44 10.92 -27.36
C ARG A 25 5.42 9.71 -26.44
N LEU A 26 5.27 8.53 -27.03
CA LEU A 26 5.39 7.26 -26.33
C LEU A 26 6.75 6.66 -26.66
N ARG A 27 7.65 6.60 -25.69
CA ARG A 27 8.91 5.88 -25.76
C ARG A 27 8.62 4.38 -25.58
N GLY A 28 9.07 3.59 -26.53
CA GLY A 28 8.96 2.13 -26.51
C GLY A 28 9.94 1.53 -27.52
N ASP A 29 9.96 0.20 -27.63
CA ASP A 29 10.94 -0.55 -28.44
C ASP A 29 10.75 -0.39 -29.97
N ALA A 30 9.71 0.33 -30.39
CA ALA A 30 9.41 0.67 -31.78
C ALA A 30 9.61 2.18 -32.02
N PRO A 31 9.92 2.61 -33.26
CA PRO A 31 10.22 4.02 -33.54
C PRO A 31 9.10 4.94 -33.03
N CYS A 32 9.52 5.90 -32.20
CA CYS A 32 8.73 6.88 -31.45
C CYS A 32 7.35 7.16 -32.06
N SER A 33 6.30 6.61 -31.45
CA SER A 33 4.92 6.99 -31.78
C SER A 33 4.62 8.35 -31.16
N ALA A 34 4.76 9.41 -31.96
CA ALA A 34 4.30 10.74 -31.62
C ALA A 34 2.84 10.91 -32.08
N LEU A 35 2.00 11.43 -31.18
CA LEU A 35 0.59 11.71 -31.45
C LEU A 35 0.35 13.22 -31.27
N GLU A 36 -0.23 13.86 -32.28
CA GLU A 36 -0.67 15.24 -32.18
C GLU A 36 -1.99 15.33 -31.41
N LEU A 37 -2.10 16.32 -30.53
CA LEU A 37 -3.23 16.57 -29.65
C LEU A 37 -3.75 17.97 -29.92
N CYS A 38 -4.84 18.05 -30.67
CA CYS A 38 -5.51 19.33 -30.93
C CYS A 38 -6.33 19.78 -29.71
N PRO A 39 -6.38 21.09 -29.42
CA PRO A 39 -7.22 21.61 -28.35
C PRO A 39 -8.70 21.41 -28.67
N LEU A 40 -9.46 21.00 -27.66
CA LEU A 40 -10.92 20.91 -27.75
C LEU A 40 -11.57 22.29 -27.57
N PRO A 41 -12.74 22.55 -28.19
CA PRO A 41 -13.53 23.75 -27.90
C PRO A 41 -13.89 23.84 -26.42
N ALA A 42 -13.94 25.04 -25.86
CA ALA A 42 -14.11 25.26 -24.41
C ALA A 42 -15.36 24.58 -23.81
N GLY A 43 -16.48 24.57 -24.56
CA GLY A 43 -17.72 23.91 -24.13
C GLY A 43 -17.59 22.39 -24.00
N GLU A 44 -16.95 21.75 -24.98
CA GLU A 44 -16.70 20.31 -24.97
C GLU A 44 -15.65 19.93 -23.93
N ALA A 45 -14.55 20.69 -23.88
CA ALA A 45 -13.47 20.50 -22.91
C ALA A 45 -14.01 20.50 -21.47
N ARG A 46 -14.90 21.44 -21.14
CA ARG A 46 -15.50 21.54 -19.79
C ARG A 46 -16.32 20.29 -19.44
N SER A 47 -17.10 19.78 -20.37
CA SER A 47 -17.90 18.57 -20.17
C SER A 47 -17.02 17.33 -20.02
N GLN A 48 -15.99 17.19 -20.86
CA GLN A 48 -15.01 16.10 -20.79
C GLN A 48 -14.22 16.12 -19.48
N LEU A 49 -13.77 17.29 -19.02
CA LEU A 49 -13.05 17.44 -17.75
C LEU A 49 -13.92 17.07 -16.54
N ARG A 50 -15.19 17.49 -16.52
CA ARG A 50 -16.14 17.08 -15.46
C ARG A 50 -16.33 15.57 -15.44
N ALA A 51 -16.60 14.97 -16.60
CA ALA A 51 -16.77 13.53 -16.71
C ALA A 51 -15.51 12.76 -16.29
N LEU A 52 -14.33 13.24 -16.69
CA LEU A 52 -13.05 12.66 -16.30
C LEU A 52 -12.83 12.73 -14.78
N LEU A 53 -13.08 13.88 -14.16
CA LEU A 53 -12.90 14.08 -12.71
C LEU A 53 -13.79 13.11 -11.90
N PHE A 54 -15.10 13.09 -12.20
CA PHE A 54 -16.02 12.19 -11.50
C PHE A 54 -15.72 10.71 -11.79
N GLY A 55 -15.34 10.38 -13.04
CA GLY A 55 -14.93 9.04 -13.41
C GLY A 55 -13.66 8.57 -12.70
N MET A 56 -12.69 9.46 -12.47
CA MET A 56 -11.49 9.15 -11.69
C MET A 56 -11.83 8.92 -10.21
N ALA A 57 -12.67 9.77 -9.62
CA ALA A 57 -13.10 9.60 -8.23
C ALA A 57 -13.76 8.23 -8.01
N GLY A 58 -14.72 7.85 -8.86
CA GLY A 58 -15.38 6.53 -8.75
C GLY A 58 -14.42 5.36 -9.00
N ARG A 59 -13.42 5.51 -9.87
CA ARG A 59 -12.38 4.48 -10.07
C ARG A 59 -11.48 4.33 -8.85
N ILE A 60 -11.09 5.43 -8.22
CA ILE A 60 -10.27 5.41 -7.01
C ILE A 60 -11.02 4.69 -5.89
N GLU A 61 -12.28 5.08 -5.62
CA GLU A 61 -13.12 4.42 -4.63
C GLU A 61 -13.27 2.90 -4.89
N SER A 62 -13.53 2.52 -6.15
CA SER A 62 -13.62 1.11 -6.54
C SER A 62 -12.30 0.35 -6.35
N LEU A 63 -11.16 0.98 -6.69
CA LEU A 63 -9.84 0.38 -6.51
C LEU A 63 -9.49 0.22 -5.03
N GLU A 64 -9.80 1.21 -4.19
CA GLU A 64 -9.61 1.16 -2.74
C GLU A 64 -10.46 0.06 -2.09
N SER A 65 -11.74 -0.06 -2.49
CA SER A 65 -12.62 -1.13 -2.03
C SER A 65 -12.10 -2.53 -2.40
N ARG A 66 -11.62 -2.69 -3.65
CA ARG A 66 -11.01 -3.95 -4.13
C ARG A 66 -9.69 -4.27 -3.43
N LEU A 67 -8.86 -3.27 -3.16
CA LEU A 67 -7.61 -3.42 -2.43
C LEU A 67 -7.89 -3.86 -0.98
N SER A 68 -8.87 -3.25 -0.32
CA SER A 68 -9.32 -3.62 1.02
C SER A 68 -9.84 -5.07 1.08
N GLY A 69 -10.70 -5.46 0.14
CA GLY A 69 -11.20 -6.84 0.05
C GLY A 69 -10.13 -7.88 -0.26
N ALA A 70 -9.09 -7.52 -1.02
CA ALA A 70 -7.93 -8.37 -1.27
C ALA A 70 -7.05 -8.52 -0.03
N CYS A 71 -6.82 -7.45 0.73
CA CYS A 71 -5.99 -7.46 1.94
C CYS A 71 -6.68 -8.18 3.12
N GLY A 72 -7.98 -7.96 3.31
CA GLY A 72 -8.79 -8.64 4.34
C GLY A 72 -8.90 -10.15 4.15
N ARG A 73 -8.69 -10.66 2.93
CA ARG A 73 -8.63 -12.10 2.63
C ARG A 73 -7.35 -12.76 3.15
N PHE A 74 -6.26 -12.02 3.31
CA PHE A 74 -5.02 -12.53 3.91
C PHE A 74 -5.08 -12.53 5.46
N GLU A 75 -5.86 -11.64 6.07
CA GLU A 75 -6.03 -11.61 7.53
C GLU A 75 -7.09 -12.60 8.02
N SER A 76 -8.18 -12.80 7.25
CA SER A 76 -9.22 -13.80 7.56
C SER A 76 -8.75 -15.25 7.44
N GLY A 77 -7.59 -15.51 6.82
CA GLY A 77 -7.02 -16.85 6.68
C GLY A 77 -6.24 -17.34 7.91
N ARG A 78 -5.99 -16.50 8.92
CA ARG A 78 -5.26 -16.91 10.15
C ARG A 78 -6.15 -17.41 11.28
N ARG A 79 -7.26 -18.06 10.94
CA ARG A 79 -8.06 -18.81 11.92
C ARG A 79 -8.50 -20.15 11.35
N ARG A 80 -7.55 -21.08 11.24
CA ARG A 80 -7.86 -22.51 11.34
C ARG A 80 -6.67 -23.29 11.88
N GLU A 81 -6.98 -24.13 12.85
CA GLU A 81 -6.11 -25.02 13.59
C GLU A 81 -5.33 -25.99 12.71
N GLY A 82 -4.24 -26.50 13.29
CA GLY A 82 -3.77 -27.86 13.03
C GLY A 82 -2.68 -27.95 11.96
N GLY A 83 -1.54 -28.54 12.34
CA GLY A 83 -0.35 -28.62 11.52
C GLY A 83 -0.52 -29.33 10.18
N GLY A 84 0.20 -28.83 9.19
CA GLY A 84 0.34 -29.46 7.88
C GLY A 84 1.12 -28.53 6.95
N ARG A 85 2.32 -28.96 6.53
CA ARG A 85 3.21 -28.24 5.60
C ARG A 85 2.47 -27.83 4.32
N LEU A 86 2.75 -26.63 3.81
CA LEU A 86 2.51 -26.24 2.41
C LEU A 86 3.74 -25.48 1.86
N PRO A 87 3.95 -25.48 0.52
CA PRO A 87 5.24 -25.35 -0.13
C PRO A 87 5.77 -23.91 -0.20
N GLU A 88 7.10 -23.82 -0.27
CA GLU A 88 7.88 -22.63 -0.60
C GLU A 88 7.45 -22.03 -1.94
N ALA A 89 6.54 -21.06 -1.93
CA ALA A 89 6.26 -20.24 -3.11
C ALA A 89 6.00 -18.76 -2.80
N PHE A 90 6.29 -18.30 -1.57
CA PHE A 90 6.13 -16.89 -1.18
C PHE A 90 7.30 -16.38 -0.33
N ALA A 91 8.51 -16.87 -0.60
CA ALA A 91 9.72 -16.20 -0.19
C ALA A 91 9.99 -15.05 -1.17
N ASP A 92 9.37 -13.89 -0.94
CA ASP A 92 9.95 -12.56 -1.15
C ASP A 92 8.89 -11.46 -1.21
N CYS A 93 8.30 -11.17 -0.05
CA CYS A 93 7.71 -9.86 0.24
C CYS A 93 8.00 -9.51 1.70
N ARG A 94 9.27 -9.55 2.13
CA ARG A 94 9.68 -8.94 3.40
C ARG A 94 10.21 -7.53 3.12
N PRO A 95 9.66 -6.48 3.74
CA PRO A 95 10.30 -5.17 3.75
C PRO A 95 11.66 -5.31 4.43
N GLY A 96 12.70 -4.82 3.78
CA GLY A 96 14.10 -4.93 4.22
C GLY A 96 14.30 -4.49 5.66
N LYS A 97 14.68 -5.44 6.52
CA LYS A 97 15.13 -5.16 7.87
C LYS A 97 16.62 -4.84 7.80
N ASN A 98 16.90 -3.54 7.84
CA ASN A 98 18.15 -2.93 8.31
C ASN A 98 19.20 -3.92 8.85
N ARG A 99 20.30 -4.04 8.10
CA ARG A 99 21.56 -4.58 8.59
C ARG A 99 22.05 -3.68 9.73
N GLY A 100 21.98 -4.19 10.96
CA GLY A 100 22.65 -3.64 12.13
C GLY A 100 23.23 -4.80 12.91
N ALA A 101 24.54 -4.84 13.00
CA ALA A 101 25.35 -5.92 13.54
C ALA A 101 25.11 -6.17 15.05
N GLY A 102 25.28 -7.44 15.45
CA GLY A 102 25.82 -7.85 16.74
C GLY A 102 25.00 -7.59 18.00
N SER A 103 24.36 -8.64 18.53
CA SER A 103 24.52 -9.02 19.95
C SER A 103 23.72 -10.30 20.21
N ALA A 104 24.44 -11.39 20.51
CA ALA A 104 23.86 -12.62 21.01
C ALA A 104 23.53 -12.41 22.50
N LEU A 105 22.24 -12.31 22.83
CA LEU A 105 21.77 -12.46 24.20
C LEU A 105 20.57 -13.42 24.24
N PRO A 106 20.52 -14.32 25.23
CA PRO A 106 19.58 -15.43 25.25
C PRO A 106 18.14 -14.93 25.27
N ALA A 107 17.28 -15.59 24.51
CA ALA A 107 15.86 -15.34 24.45
C ALA A 107 15.25 -15.31 25.86
N ARG A 108 15.00 -14.11 26.39
CA ARG A 108 14.35 -13.96 27.69
C ARG A 108 12.93 -14.49 27.59
N ARG A 109 12.63 -15.49 28.43
CA ARG A 109 11.29 -16.04 28.63
C ARG A 109 10.36 -14.89 29.01
N LYS A 110 9.28 -14.72 28.24
CA LYS A 110 8.26 -13.69 28.46
C LYS A 110 7.67 -13.87 29.86
N ILE A 111 7.84 -12.87 30.71
CA ILE A 111 7.29 -12.89 32.07
C ILE A 111 5.81 -12.50 31.95
N PRO A 112 4.87 -13.28 32.53
CA PRO A 112 3.46 -12.92 32.54
C PRO A 112 3.26 -11.50 33.11
N GLY A 113 2.67 -10.60 32.32
CA GLY A 113 2.43 -9.20 32.70
C GLY A 113 3.29 -8.16 31.97
N GLU A 114 4.26 -8.56 31.14
CA GLU A 114 4.96 -7.63 30.25
C GLU A 114 4.10 -7.30 29.02
N SER A 115 3.76 -6.02 28.85
CA SER A 115 2.99 -5.54 27.71
C SER A 115 3.78 -5.67 26.41
N LEU A 116 3.18 -6.27 25.38
CA LEU A 116 3.79 -6.40 24.04
C LEU A 116 3.85 -5.07 23.28
N ILE A 117 3.01 -4.10 23.64
CA ILE A 117 2.93 -2.79 22.99
C ILE A 117 4.01 -1.86 23.56
N ASN A 118 4.33 -2.00 24.86
CA ASN A 118 5.40 -1.26 25.52
C ASN A 118 6.35 -2.22 26.25
N PRO A 119 7.37 -2.73 25.55
CA PRO A 119 8.40 -3.56 26.19
C PRO A 119 9.07 -2.77 27.32
N GLY A 120 9.18 -3.38 28.51
CA GLY A 120 9.72 -2.76 29.72
C GLY A 120 8.71 -2.03 30.61
N PHE A 121 7.45 -1.92 30.19
CA PHE A 121 6.39 -1.35 31.02
C PHE A 121 5.89 -2.39 32.04
N LYS A 122 6.21 -2.19 33.31
CA LYS A 122 5.73 -3.06 34.40
C LYS A 122 4.29 -2.69 34.76
N SER A 123 3.39 -3.67 34.75
CA SER A 123 1.99 -3.47 35.17
C SER A 123 1.93 -2.95 36.61
N LYS A 124 1.13 -1.91 36.85
CA LYS A 124 0.92 -1.35 38.19
C LYS A 124 0.15 -2.36 39.05
N LYS A 125 0.72 -2.80 40.18
CA LYS A 125 0.03 -3.68 41.15
C LYS A 125 -1.18 -2.97 41.74
N ALA A 126 -2.25 -3.72 42.02
CA ALA A 126 -3.41 -3.21 42.75
C ALA A 126 -2.99 -2.75 44.16
N PRO A 127 -3.61 -1.68 44.70
CA PRO A 127 -3.33 -1.24 46.06
C PRO A 127 -3.72 -2.35 47.04
N SER A 128 -2.74 -2.83 47.80
CA SER A 128 -3.00 -3.64 48.99
C SER A 128 -3.53 -2.71 50.06
N GLY A 129 -4.70 -3.02 50.62
CA GLY A 129 -5.32 -2.24 51.69
C GLY A 129 -4.40 -2.11 52.92
N VAL A 130 -4.72 -1.14 53.78
CA VAL A 130 -4.09 -0.97 55.08
C VAL A 130 -4.89 -1.79 56.09
N ASP A 131 -4.21 -2.63 56.86
CA ASP A 131 -4.81 -3.42 57.94
C ASP A 131 -4.86 -2.55 59.19
N PHE A 132 -6.05 -2.38 59.76
CA PHE A 132 -6.22 -1.67 61.03
C PHE A 132 -6.38 -2.72 62.12
N GLU A 133 -5.42 -2.79 63.04
CA GLU A 133 -5.58 -3.57 64.28
C GLU A 133 -6.68 -2.92 65.12
N ASP A 134 -7.75 -3.67 65.40
CA ASP A 134 -8.81 -3.26 66.31
C ASP A 134 -8.26 -3.17 67.75
N SER A 135 -8.38 -1.98 68.36
CA SER A 135 -8.15 -1.72 69.79
C SER A 135 -9.43 -1.23 70.45
#